data_AF-A0A8H8RKJ9-F1
#
_entry.id   AF-A0A8H8RKJ9-F1
#
_cell.length_a   1.000
_cell.length_b   1.000
_cell.length_c   1.000
_cell.angle_alpha   90.00
_cell.angle_beta   90.00
_cell.angle_gamma   90.00
#
_symmetry.space_group_name_H-M   'P 1'
#
loop_
_entity.id
_entity.type
_entity.pdbx_description
1 polymer ?
#
loop_
_entity_poly.entity_id
_entity_poly.type
_entity_poly.pdbx_seq_one_letter_code
_entity_poly.pdbx_strand_id
1 'polypeptide(L)'
;MRQMFRALRTQQQPSRNFPTQDALLRRWHKMLNLRHQSPPSWYQDRLDEEILEVSAATSRVEVLSETSDVLFSIIRARYDGFPVQEPLMIVNVNYRRFSVYMYMLAKFTMRWLFYRTAAYLCKAGNCGSVCEVVNPGKGHKRRAVARRHCIDPERFERL
;
A
#
# COMPACT_ATOMS: atom_id res chain seq x y z
N MET A 1 -3.01 15.31 -16.16
CA MET A 1 -2.13 14.61 -15.19
C MET A 1 -0.72 15.20 -15.08
N ARG A 2 -0.27 16.07 -16.00
CA ARG A 2 1.05 16.74 -15.94
C ARG A 2 1.14 18.00 -15.06
N GLN A 3 0.06 18.41 -14.37
CA GLN A 3 0.05 19.61 -13.53
C GLN A 3 0.10 19.35 -12.02
N MET A 4 0.32 18.11 -11.57
CA MET A 4 0.42 17.80 -10.13
C MET A 4 1.83 17.97 -9.54
N PHE A 5 2.84 18.29 -10.35
CA PHE A 5 4.25 18.18 -9.93
C PHE A 5 5.08 19.45 -10.17
N ARG A 6 4.56 20.61 -9.73
CA ARG A 6 5.38 21.81 -9.51
C ARG A 6 5.04 22.44 -8.16
N ALA A 7 5.59 21.88 -7.09
CA ALA A 7 5.91 22.60 -5.86
C ALA A 7 6.67 21.70 -4.87
N LEU A 8 7.91 21.31 -5.21
CA LEU A 8 8.94 20.96 -4.21
C LEU A 8 9.80 22.19 -3.89
N ARG A 9 9.20 23.37 -3.90
CA ARG A 9 9.88 24.60 -3.54
C ARG A 9 8.91 25.50 -2.81
N THR A 10 9.12 25.61 -1.49
CA THR A 10 8.53 26.61 -0.60
C THR A 10 7.00 26.61 -0.53
N GLN A 11 6.44 26.02 0.52
CA GLN A 11 5.70 26.77 1.55
C GLN A 11 5.03 25.84 2.56
N GLN A 12 5.21 26.22 3.81
CA GLN A 12 4.56 25.72 5.00
C GLN A 12 3.10 26.19 4.95
N GLN A 13 2.14 25.28 4.81
CA GLN A 13 0.72 25.57 5.01
C GLN A 13 0.14 24.62 6.08
N PRO A 14 -0.70 25.12 7.01
CA PRO A 14 -1.20 24.35 8.12
C PRO A 14 -2.26 23.35 7.64
N SER A 15 -2.09 22.09 8.03
CA SER A 15 -2.97 20.96 7.71
C SER A 15 -4.38 21.16 8.26
N ARG A 16 -5.40 21.15 7.40
CA ARG A 16 -6.81 21.11 7.81
C ARG A 16 -7.18 19.66 8.17
N ASN A 17 -7.08 19.35 9.46
CA ASN A 17 -7.41 18.02 9.98
C ASN A 17 -8.93 17.76 9.98
N PHE A 18 -9.37 16.69 9.30
CA PHE A 18 -10.63 16.01 9.64
C PHE A 18 -10.30 14.86 10.60
N PRO A 19 -10.50 15.02 11.92
CA PRO A 19 -9.89 14.15 12.93
C PRO A 19 -10.36 12.68 12.90
N THR A 20 -11.54 12.39 12.34
CA THR A 20 -12.15 11.04 12.36
C THR A 20 -11.65 10.10 11.26
N GLN A 21 -11.48 10.58 10.02
CA GLN A 21 -10.99 9.76 8.91
C GLN A 21 -9.53 9.35 9.12
N ASP A 22 -8.72 10.27 9.62
CA ASP A 22 -7.33 9.99 9.96
C ASP A 22 -7.22 8.96 11.10
N ALA A 23 -8.16 8.92 12.05
CA ALA A 23 -8.17 7.93 13.13
C ALA A 23 -8.47 6.50 12.65
N LEU A 24 -9.44 6.33 11.75
CA LEU A 24 -9.78 5.05 11.14
C LEU A 24 -8.63 4.51 10.28
N LEU A 25 -8.03 5.36 9.44
CA LEU A 25 -6.86 5.01 8.65
C LEU A 25 -5.67 4.62 9.52
N ARG A 26 -5.41 5.37 10.61
CA ARG A 26 -4.36 5.01 11.57
C ARG A 26 -4.62 3.64 12.21
N ARG A 27 -5.86 3.34 12.61
CA ARG A 27 -6.22 2.03 13.16
C ARG A 27 -6.03 0.91 12.13
N TRP A 28 -6.43 1.15 10.88
CA TRP A 28 -6.25 0.21 9.78
C TRP A 28 -4.77 -0.06 9.51
N HIS A 29 -3.92 0.97 9.43
CA HIS A 29 -2.48 0.78 9.27
C HIS A 29 -1.83 0.06 10.45
N LYS A 30 -2.27 0.32 11.69
CA LYS A 30 -1.84 -0.44 12.87
C LYS A 30 -2.23 -1.92 12.77
N MET A 31 -3.44 -2.23 12.30
CA MET A 31 -3.89 -3.61 12.07
C MET A 31 -3.03 -4.32 11.03
N LEU A 32 -2.71 -3.65 9.90
CA LEU A 32 -1.81 -4.19 8.89
C LEU A 32 -0.41 -4.45 9.44
N ASN A 33 0.01 -3.70 10.46
CA ASN A 33 1.28 -3.84 11.18
C ASN A 33 2.50 -3.89 10.25
N LEU A 34 2.47 -3.10 9.18
CA LEU A 34 3.56 -3.00 8.23
C LEU A 34 4.80 -2.42 8.89
N ARG A 35 5.97 -2.97 8.55
CA ARG A 35 7.27 -2.40 8.95
C ARG A 35 7.37 -0.97 8.42
N HIS A 36 7.84 -0.08 9.28
CA HIS A 36 8.18 1.28 8.89
C HIS A 36 9.28 1.25 7.84
N GLN A 37 9.10 2.02 6.75
CA GLN A 37 10.07 2.05 5.66
C GLN A 37 10.98 3.27 5.80
N SER A 38 12.27 3.05 5.57
CA SER A 38 13.31 4.07 5.61
C SER A 38 14.47 3.60 4.74
N PRO A 39 15.19 4.51 4.06
CA PRO A 39 15.04 5.97 4.04
C PRO A 39 13.87 6.46 3.15
N PRO A 40 13.54 7.78 3.15
CA PRO A 40 12.46 8.34 2.32
C PRO A 40 12.53 8.00 0.83
N SER A 41 13.72 7.75 0.28
CA SER A 41 13.87 7.34 -1.12
C SER A 41 13.15 6.03 -1.43
N TRP A 42 12.95 5.15 -0.43
CA TRP A 42 12.18 3.92 -0.61
C TRP A 42 10.75 4.20 -1.10
N TYR A 43 10.11 5.22 -0.52
CA TYR A 43 8.75 5.62 -0.92
C TYR A 43 8.73 6.31 -2.29
N GLN A 44 9.80 7.00 -2.66
CA GLN A 44 9.95 7.62 -3.98
C GLN A 44 10.11 6.54 -5.06
N ASP A 45 11.07 5.63 -4.86
CA ASP A 45 11.32 4.50 -5.76
C ASP A 45 10.06 3.64 -5.92
N ARG A 46 9.35 3.36 -4.81
CA ARG A 46 8.10 2.61 -4.88
C ARG A 46 7.03 3.36 -5.64
N LEU A 47 6.86 4.67 -5.38
CA LEU A 47 5.85 5.46 -6.08
C LEU A 47 6.13 5.55 -7.59
N ASP A 48 7.39 5.67 -7.98
CA ASP A 48 7.81 5.68 -9.38
C ASP A 48 7.49 4.34 -10.07
N GLU A 49 7.76 3.21 -9.41
CA GLU A 49 7.37 1.88 -9.90
C GLU A 49 5.85 1.77 -10.12
N GLU A 50 5.05 2.18 -9.14
CA GLU A 50 3.58 2.11 -9.19
C GLU A 50 3.00 3.01 -10.30
N ILE A 51 3.60 4.18 -10.54
CA ILE A 51 3.18 5.09 -11.62
C ILE A 51 3.48 4.46 -12.99
N LEU A 52 4.63 3.79 -13.12
CA LEU A 52 4.97 3.07 -14.35
C LEU A 52 3.97 1.92 -14.58
N GLU A 53 3.59 1.17 -13.54
CA GLU A 53 2.59 0.11 -13.62
C GLU A 53 1.20 0.65 -14.02
N VAL A 54 0.76 1.78 -13.46
CA VAL A 54 -0.46 2.49 -13.90
C VAL A 54 -0.38 2.88 -15.38
N SER A 55 0.78 3.37 -15.85
CA SER A 55 0.95 3.79 -17.24
C SER A 55 0.94 2.63 -18.24
N ALA A 56 1.35 1.44 -17.79
CA ALA A 56 1.36 0.20 -18.57
C ALA A 56 0.02 -0.54 -18.52
N ALA A 57 -0.88 -0.18 -17.61
CA ALA A 57 -2.19 -0.81 -17.46
C ALA A 57 -3.05 -0.61 -18.72
N THR A 58 -3.63 -1.70 -19.20
CA THR A 58 -4.40 -1.73 -20.46
C THR A 58 -5.90 -1.81 -20.21
N SER A 59 -6.31 -2.42 -19.10
CA SER A 59 -7.71 -2.60 -18.74
C SER A 59 -8.18 -1.63 -17.65
N ARG A 60 -9.48 -1.36 -17.58
CA ARG A 60 -10.07 -0.53 -16.51
C ARG A 60 -9.85 -1.11 -15.12
N VAL A 61 -9.80 -2.44 -15.01
CA VAL A 61 -9.56 -3.14 -13.74
C VAL A 61 -8.10 -3.02 -13.33
N GLU A 62 -7.17 -3.18 -14.27
CA GLU A 62 -5.73 -2.93 -14.02
C GLU A 62 -5.52 -1.48 -13.60
N VAL A 63 -6.07 -0.51 -14.33
CA VAL A 63 -5.97 0.91 -13.96
C VAL A 63 -6.50 1.15 -12.55
N LEU A 64 -7.65 0.57 -12.18
CA LEU A 64 -8.19 0.67 -10.82
C LEU A 64 -7.24 0.04 -9.78
N SER A 65 -6.72 -1.15 -10.08
CA SER A 65 -5.77 -1.88 -9.24
C SER A 65 -4.50 -1.08 -9.01
N GLU A 66 -3.84 -0.60 -10.06
CA GLU A 66 -2.57 0.09 -9.95
C GLU A 66 -2.76 1.49 -9.34
N THR A 67 -3.87 2.19 -9.65
CA THR A 67 -4.19 3.47 -9.01
C THR A 67 -4.38 3.29 -7.49
N SER A 68 -4.94 2.16 -7.06
CA SER A 68 -5.11 1.87 -5.63
C SER A 68 -3.77 1.60 -4.92
N ASP A 69 -2.77 1.05 -5.62
CA ASP A 69 -1.44 0.80 -5.06
C ASP A 69 -0.61 2.09 -4.96
N VAL A 70 -0.73 3.00 -5.94
CA VAL A 70 -0.22 4.39 -5.83
C VAL A 70 -0.83 5.10 -4.62
N LEU A 71 -2.15 5.05 -4.47
CA LEU A 71 -2.84 5.70 -3.35
C LEU A 71 -2.41 5.13 -2.00
N PHE A 72 -2.25 3.82 -1.92
CA PHE A 72 -1.75 3.15 -0.73
C PHE A 72 -0.35 3.64 -0.35
N SER A 73 0.57 3.72 -1.31
CA SER A 73 1.95 4.17 -1.08
C SER A 73 2.01 5.60 -0.53
N ILE A 74 1.18 6.50 -1.06
CA ILE A 74 1.05 7.89 -0.59
C ILE A 74 0.52 7.95 0.85
N ILE A 75 -0.59 7.26 1.13
CA ILE A 75 -1.21 7.25 2.48
C ILE A 75 -0.25 6.61 3.49
N ARG A 76 0.46 5.55 3.08
CA ARG A 76 1.42 4.86 3.93
C ARG A 76 2.64 5.72 4.24
N ALA A 77 3.20 6.44 3.27
CA ALA A 77 4.28 7.39 3.49
C ALA A 77 3.87 8.48 4.51
N ARG A 78 2.65 9.00 4.41
CA ARG A 78 2.09 9.94 5.41
C ARG A 78 1.94 9.29 6.79
N TYR A 79 1.47 8.04 6.86
CA TYR A 79 1.38 7.30 8.12
C TYR A 79 2.76 7.10 8.78
N ASP A 80 3.80 6.89 7.97
CA ASP A 80 5.20 6.82 8.41
C ASP A 80 5.82 8.22 8.66
N GLY A 81 5.04 9.30 8.61
CA GLY A 81 5.49 10.64 9.00
C GLY A 81 6.26 11.40 7.92
N PHE A 82 6.30 10.90 6.68
CA PHE A 82 6.89 11.64 5.58
C PHE A 82 5.97 12.79 5.13
N PRO A 83 6.54 13.96 4.78
CA PRO A 83 5.77 15.11 4.33
C PRO A 83 5.26 14.86 2.91
N VAL A 84 4.05 14.32 2.80
CA VAL A 84 3.36 14.13 1.52
C VAL A 84 2.24 15.17 1.43
N GLN A 85 2.15 15.87 0.29
CA GLN A 85 1.03 16.78 0.03
C GLN A 85 -0.28 15.99 0.20
N GLU A 86 -1.28 16.61 0.86
CA GLU A 86 -2.57 15.96 1.08
C GLU A 86 -3.04 15.33 -0.22
N PRO A 87 -3.42 14.04 -0.22
CA PRO A 87 -4.04 13.46 -1.38
C PRO A 87 -5.30 14.27 -1.63
N LEU A 88 -5.29 15.11 -2.68
CA LEU A 88 -6.45 15.83 -3.22
C LEU A 88 -7.65 14.89 -3.49
N MET A 89 -7.43 13.58 -3.39
CA MET A 89 -8.41 12.51 -3.43
C MET A 89 -9.35 12.44 -2.22
N ILE A 90 -8.93 12.84 -1.01
CA ILE A 90 -9.75 12.69 0.22
C ILE A 90 -10.72 13.88 0.40
N VAL A 91 -10.36 15.06 -0.10
CA VAL A 91 -11.07 16.32 0.19
C VAL A 91 -12.28 16.57 -0.73
N ASN A 92 -12.44 15.80 -1.82
CA ASN A 92 -13.56 15.98 -2.74
C ASN A 92 -14.09 14.61 -3.23
N VAL A 93 -15.27 14.23 -2.73
CA VAL A 93 -15.89 12.90 -2.91
C VAL A 93 -16.53 12.80 -4.29
N ASN A 94 -15.72 12.57 -5.32
CA ASN A 94 -16.20 12.07 -6.60
C ASN A 94 -16.35 10.53 -6.48
N TYR A 95 -17.45 9.95 -6.96
CA TYR A 95 -17.72 8.50 -6.94
C TYR A 95 -16.54 7.65 -7.42
N ARG A 96 -15.82 8.10 -8.45
CA ARG A 96 -14.63 7.41 -8.97
C ARG A 96 -13.47 7.39 -7.98
N ARG A 97 -13.32 8.41 -7.13
CA ARG A 97 -12.26 8.46 -6.11
C ARG A 97 -12.62 7.59 -4.91
N PHE A 98 -13.90 7.61 -4.53
CA PHE A 98 -14.41 6.74 -3.48
C PHE A 98 -14.25 5.26 -3.86
N SER A 99 -14.50 4.88 -5.12
CA SER A 99 -14.32 3.50 -5.57
C SER A 99 -12.87 3.03 -5.52
N VAL A 100 -11.90 3.87 -5.92
CA VAL A 100 -10.46 3.57 -5.78
C VAL A 100 -10.08 3.37 -4.32
N TYR A 101 -10.55 4.25 -3.43
CA TYR A 101 -10.24 4.18 -2.00
C TYR A 101 -10.84 2.93 -1.33
N MET A 102 -12.10 2.61 -1.62
CA MET A 102 -12.74 1.40 -1.12
C MET A 102 -12.08 0.15 -1.69
N TYR A 103 -11.72 0.16 -2.97
CA TYR A 103 -10.99 -0.92 -3.61
C TYR A 103 -9.61 -1.12 -2.95
N MET A 104 -8.88 -0.03 -2.66
CA MET A 104 -7.62 -0.08 -1.91
C MET A 104 -7.81 -0.76 -0.54
N LEU A 105 -8.76 -0.29 0.28
CA LEU A 105 -9.00 -0.87 1.60
C LEU A 105 -9.32 -2.37 1.50
N ALA A 106 -10.19 -2.75 0.56
CA ALA A 106 -10.54 -4.15 0.33
C ALA A 106 -9.34 -4.97 -0.14
N LYS A 107 -8.62 -4.52 -1.17
CA LYS A 107 -7.45 -5.19 -1.76
C LYS A 107 -6.37 -5.47 -0.73
N PHE A 108 -5.96 -4.46 0.02
CA PHE A 108 -4.90 -4.60 1.01
C PHE A 108 -5.37 -5.39 2.25
N THR A 109 -6.62 -5.24 2.70
CA THR A 109 -7.14 -6.08 3.81
C THR A 109 -7.24 -7.55 3.42
N MET A 110 -7.69 -7.85 2.19
CA MET A 110 -7.75 -9.21 1.66
C MET A 110 -6.35 -9.82 1.53
N ARG A 111 -5.36 -9.07 1.03
CA ARG A 111 -3.95 -9.53 0.98
C ARG A 111 -3.43 -9.88 2.37
N TRP A 112 -3.62 -8.99 3.34
CA TRP A 112 -3.20 -9.21 4.72
C TRP A 112 -3.84 -10.48 5.32
N LEU A 113 -5.15 -10.65 5.11
CA LEU A 113 -5.88 -11.83 5.58
C LEU A 113 -5.37 -13.11 4.91
N PHE A 114 -5.15 -13.09 3.60
CA PHE A 114 -4.61 -14.22 2.84
C PHE A 114 -3.27 -14.67 3.40
N TYR A 115 -2.30 -13.77 3.54
CA TYR A 115 -0.96 -14.13 4.02
C TYR A 115 -0.96 -14.64 5.46
N ARG A 116 -1.78 -14.06 6.34
CA ARG A 116 -1.95 -14.58 7.70
C ARG A 116 -2.59 -15.97 7.73
N THR A 117 -3.59 -16.19 6.89
CA THR A 117 -4.27 -17.49 6.78
C THR A 117 -3.32 -18.54 6.22
N ALA A 118 -2.55 -18.22 5.18
CA ALA A 118 -1.53 -19.09 4.61
C ALA A 118 -0.45 -19.43 5.64
N ALA A 119 0.06 -18.45 6.40
CA ALA A 119 1.04 -18.68 7.46
C ALA A 119 0.49 -19.63 8.54
N TYR A 120 -0.77 -19.43 8.94
CA TYR A 120 -1.47 -20.29 9.90
C TYR A 120 -1.60 -21.73 9.39
N LEU A 121 -2.05 -21.92 8.15
CA LEU A 121 -2.18 -23.24 7.52
C LEU A 121 -0.82 -23.94 7.33
N CYS A 122 0.24 -23.17 7.08
CA CYS A 122 1.61 -23.67 6.97
C CYS A 122 2.29 -23.95 8.33
N LYS A 123 1.61 -23.71 9.47
CA LYS A 123 2.18 -23.85 10.82
C LYS A 123 3.48 -23.07 11.01
N ALA A 124 3.59 -21.89 10.42
CA ALA A 124 4.75 -21.04 10.62
C ALA A 124 4.85 -20.68 12.12
N GLY A 125 6.00 -20.89 12.75
CA GLY A 125 6.17 -20.67 14.20
C GLY A 125 5.87 -19.25 14.67
N ASN A 126 5.76 -18.28 13.75
CA ASN A 126 5.45 -16.88 14.07
C ASN A 126 4.42 -16.27 13.09
N CYS A 127 3.25 -16.89 12.96
CA CYS A 127 2.16 -16.45 12.06
C CYS A 127 1.75 -14.98 12.27
N GLY A 128 1.83 -14.47 13.50
CA GLY A 128 1.48 -13.09 13.83
C GLY A 128 2.43 -12.05 13.24
N SER A 129 3.66 -12.44 12.92
CA SER A 129 4.70 -11.58 12.31
C SER A 129 4.49 -11.35 10.80
N VAL A 130 3.62 -12.13 10.15
CA VAL A 130 3.35 -11.98 8.72
C VAL A 130 2.42 -10.79 8.52
N CYS A 131 3.03 -9.70 8.08
CA CYS A 131 2.39 -8.42 7.81
C CYS A 131 2.65 -8.02 6.36
N GLU A 132 2.73 -8.98 5.44
CA GLU A 132 2.97 -8.67 4.04
C GLU A 132 1.65 -8.23 3.40
N VAL A 133 1.64 -7.03 2.81
CA VAL A 133 0.42 -6.45 2.20
C VAL A 133 0.73 -5.77 0.86
N VAL A 134 2.01 -5.43 0.63
CA VAL A 134 2.52 -5.00 -0.66
C VAL A 134 2.83 -6.26 -1.45
N ASN A 135 2.09 -6.49 -2.54
CA ASN A 135 2.29 -7.64 -3.40
C ASN A 135 3.69 -7.58 -3.99
N PRO A 136 4.58 -8.53 -3.68
CA PRO A 136 5.84 -8.61 -4.34
C PRO A 136 5.57 -9.16 -5.75
N GLY A 137 5.44 -8.28 -6.74
CA GLY A 137 5.21 -8.67 -8.12
C GLY A 137 6.26 -9.68 -8.60
N LYS A 138 5.77 -10.80 -9.17
CA LYS A 138 6.50 -11.96 -9.75
C LYS A 138 6.92 -13.05 -8.74
N GLY A 139 6.78 -14.32 -9.15
CA GLY A 139 7.02 -15.52 -8.32
C GLY A 139 8.39 -15.62 -7.65
N HIS A 140 9.42 -14.95 -8.18
CA HIS A 140 10.73 -14.85 -7.53
C HIS A 140 10.66 -14.15 -6.15
N LYS A 141 9.66 -13.29 -5.93
CA LYS A 141 9.46 -12.58 -4.67
C LYS A 141 8.55 -13.32 -3.67
N ARG A 142 7.64 -14.21 -4.12
CA ARG A 142 6.92 -15.15 -3.21
C ARG A 142 7.90 -16.03 -2.45
N ARG A 143 8.94 -16.53 -3.15
CA ARG A 143 10.06 -17.24 -2.53
C ARG A 143 10.90 -16.37 -1.60
N ALA A 144 10.97 -15.06 -1.82
CA ALA A 144 11.67 -14.15 -0.92
C ALA A 144 10.88 -13.95 0.39
N VAL A 145 9.55 -13.83 0.31
CA VAL A 145 8.66 -13.77 1.49
C VAL A 145 8.73 -15.07 2.28
N ALA A 146 8.61 -16.22 1.61
CA ALA A 146 8.70 -17.52 2.26
C ALA A 146 10.05 -17.67 3.00
N ARG A 147 11.16 -17.30 2.35
CA ARG A 147 12.49 -17.30 2.96
C ARG A 147 12.63 -16.36 4.16
N ARG A 148 12.03 -15.17 4.12
CA ARG A 148 12.06 -14.21 5.25
C ARG A 148 11.33 -14.70 6.49
N HIS A 149 10.29 -15.51 6.32
CA HIS A 149 9.45 -16.01 7.41
C HIS A 149 9.71 -17.47 7.77
N CYS A 150 10.79 -18.08 7.26
CA CYS A 150 11.09 -19.50 7.43
C CYS A 150 9.93 -20.41 7.01
N ILE A 151 9.17 -20.01 5.99
CA ILE A 151 8.09 -20.79 5.39
C ILE A 151 8.67 -21.54 4.20
N ASP A 152 8.24 -22.79 4.00
CA ASP A 152 8.62 -23.59 2.83
C ASP A 152 8.16 -22.90 1.52
N PRO A 153 9.09 -22.46 0.65
CA PRO A 153 8.76 -21.76 -0.57
C PRO A 153 7.95 -22.61 -1.55
N GLU A 154 8.20 -23.92 -1.64
CA GLU A 154 7.51 -24.79 -2.59
C GLU A 154 6.09 -25.11 -2.17
N ARG A 155 5.85 -25.20 -0.85
CA ARG A 155 4.51 -25.35 -0.30
C ARG A 155 3.72 -24.04 -0.39
N PHE A 156 4.39 -22.90 -0.26
CA PHE A 156 3.78 -21.57 -0.37
C PHE A 156 3.44 -21.18 -1.81
N GLU A 157 4.19 -21.64 -2.82
CA GLU A 157 3.85 -21.43 -4.22
C GLU A 157 2.64 -22.26 -4.69
N ARG A 158 2.33 -23.36 -4.00
CA ARG A 158 1.21 -24.26 -4.31
C ARG A 158 -0.13 -23.85 -3.68
N LEU A 159 -0.14 -22.79 -2.85
CA LEU A 159 -1.33 -22.17 -2.25
C LEU A 159 -1.84 -20.99 -3.09
#